data_AF-A0A8I0FEG7-F1
#
_entry.id   AF-A0A8I0FEG7-F1
#
_cell.length_a   1.000
_cell.length_b   1.000
_cell.length_c   1.000
_cell.angle_alpha   90.00
_cell.angle_beta   90.00
_cell.angle_gamma   90.00
#
_symmetry.space_group_name_H-M   'P 1'
#
loop_
_entity.id
_entity.type
_entity.pdbx_description
1 polymer ?
#
loop_
_entity_poly.entity_id
_entity_poly.type
_entity_poly.pdbx_seq_one_letter_code
_entity_poly.pdbx_strand_id
1 'polypeptide(L)'
;MDLKIINSEERVKLVTGVKTVIFGPYGIGKTSLLKTINEPTLCLDFEAGLLAVQDWQGDSISIRTWNQARDIACLIGGPNPALKSDSAYSQRHYEHVSSKYNGLSSEFSKYRCIFIDSITVASRLCLLWAKMQPEA
;
A
#
# COMPACT_ATOMS: atom_id res chain seq x y z
N MET A 1 -20.93 12.07 -4.42
CA MET A 1 -21.02 12.10 -2.94
C MET A 1 -21.64 13.43 -2.58
N ASP A 2 -22.75 13.41 -1.86
CA ASP A 2 -23.40 14.62 -1.40
C ASP A 2 -22.64 15.20 -0.20
N LEU A 3 -22.44 16.52 -0.20
CA LEU A 3 -21.85 17.23 0.93
C LEU A 3 -22.83 17.18 2.10
N LYS A 4 -22.49 16.45 3.16
CA LYS A 4 -23.31 16.32 4.38
C LYS A 4 -22.49 16.66 5.63
N ILE A 5 -23.04 17.50 6.51
CA ILE A 5 -22.52 17.69 7.87
C ILE A 5 -22.86 16.43 8.67
N ILE A 6 -21.85 15.77 9.24
CA ILE A 6 -22.03 14.63 10.14
C ILE A 6 -21.82 15.03 11.59
N ASN A 7 -22.58 14.46 12.51
CA ASN A 7 -22.44 14.71 13.94
C ASN A 7 -21.33 13.87 14.58
N SER A 8 -21.03 14.09 15.86
CA SER A 8 -19.95 13.39 16.57
C SER A 8 -20.13 11.88 16.62
N GLU A 9 -21.37 11.38 16.74
CA GLU A 9 -21.68 9.96 16.79
C GLU A 9 -21.49 9.29 15.42
N GLU A 10 -21.94 9.96 14.35
CA GLU A 10 -21.73 9.53 12.97
C GLU A 10 -20.23 9.48 12.62
N ARG A 11 -19.45 10.46 13.09
CA ARG A 11 -18.00 10.50 12.87
C ARG A 11 -17.26 9.34 13.55
N VAL A 12 -17.66 8.95 14.76
CA VAL A 12 -17.02 7.82 15.48
C VAL A 12 -17.31 6.49 14.80
N LYS A 13 -18.44 6.36 14.10
CA LYS A 13 -18.79 5.18 13.30
C LYS A 13 -17.95 5.05 12.02
N LEU A 14 -17.23 6.10 11.61
CA LEU A 14 -16.30 6.02 10.48
C LEU A 14 -15.06 5.22 10.91
N VAL A 15 -14.94 4.01 10.38
CA VAL A 15 -13.75 3.18 10.57
C VAL A 15 -12.59 3.83 9.85
N THR A 16 -11.67 4.44 10.60
CA THR A 16 -10.39 4.91 10.08
C THR A 16 -9.30 3.92 10.50
N GLY A 17 -8.53 3.44 9.53
CA GLY A 17 -7.35 2.61 9.82
C GLY A 17 -6.24 3.45 10.44
N VAL A 18 -5.54 2.89 11.43
CA VAL A 18 -4.35 3.52 12.01
C VAL A 18 -3.21 3.46 10.98
N LYS A 19 -2.53 4.59 10.76
CA LYS A 19 -1.35 4.69 9.90
C LYS A 19 -0.13 4.92 10.77
N THR A 20 0.75 3.94 10.85
CA THR A 20 1.96 3.99 11.68
C THR A 20 3.19 3.89 10.81
N VAL A 21 4.21 4.69 11.11
CA VAL A 21 5.53 4.59 10.50
C VAL A 21 6.54 4.19 11.57
N ILE A 22 7.41 3.24 11.24
CA ILE A 22 8.42 2.70 12.17
C ILE A 22 9.80 3.03 11.63
N PHE A 23 10.62 3.69 12.46
CA PHE A 23 11.97 4.09 12.12
C PHE A 23 12.99 3.40 13.02
N GLY A 24 14.22 3.25 12.51
CA GLY A 24 15.34 2.72 13.28
C GLY A 24 16.45 2.15 12.38
N PRO A 25 17.66 1.96 12.94
CA PRO A 25 18.81 1.46 12.18
C PRO A 25 18.58 0.04 11.63
N TYR A 26 19.46 -0.40 10.74
CA TYR A 26 19.48 -1.78 10.26
C TYR A 26 19.65 -2.76 11.44
N GLY A 27 18.99 -3.92 11.38
CA GLY A 27 19.10 -4.96 12.40
C GLY A 27 18.32 -4.73 13.71
N ILE A 28 17.66 -3.59 13.90
CA ILE A 28 16.92 -3.29 15.14
C ILE A 28 15.59 -4.05 15.30
N GLY A 29 15.22 -4.89 14.33
CA GLY A 29 14.00 -5.71 14.40
C GLY A 29 12.72 -5.08 13.82
N LYS A 30 12.83 -4.07 12.94
CA LYS A 30 11.64 -3.45 12.28
C LYS A 30 10.77 -4.47 11.56
N THR A 31 11.36 -5.29 10.68
CA THR A 31 10.65 -6.34 9.94
C THR A 31 10.13 -7.42 10.87
N SER A 32 10.84 -7.72 11.96
CA SER A 32 10.42 -8.72 12.95
C SER A 32 9.09 -8.40 13.63
N LEU A 33 8.63 -7.15 13.58
CA LEU A 33 7.29 -6.75 14.06
C LEU A 33 6.15 -7.45 13.29
N LEU A 34 6.39 -7.95 12.07
CA LEU A 34 5.43 -8.81 11.37
C LEU A 34 4.99 -10.02 12.22
N LYS A 35 5.89 -10.56 13.05
CA LYS A 35 5.62 -11.70 13.94
C LYS A 35 4.77 -11.34 15.15
N THR A 36 4.63 -10.06 15.46
CA THR A 36 3.87 -9.59 16.64
C THR A 36 2.45 -9.14 16.29
N ILE A 37 2.11 -9.06 15.01
CA ILE A 37 0.79 -8.62 14.55
C ILE A 37 -0.17 -9.81 14.60
N ASN A 38 -1.22 -9.70 15.41
CA ASN A 38 -2.25 -10.72 15.56
C ASN A 38 -3.49 -10.44 14.68
N GLU A 39 -3.26 -10.10 13.42
CA GLU A 39 -4.29 -9.75 12.44
C GLU A 39 -3.89 -10.29 11.06
N PRO A 40 -4.84 -10.66 10.17
CA PRO A 40 -4.54 -11.01 8.79
C PRO A 40 -3.74 -9.89 8.11
N THR A 41 -2.49 -10.18 7.75
CA THR A 41 -1.53 -9.17 7.31
C THR A 41 -0.95 -9.52 5.95
N LEU A 42 -0.94 -8.55 5.05
CA LEU A 42 -0.18 -8.62 3.81
C LEU A 42 1.09 -7.77 3.93
N CYS A 43 2.23 -8.37 3.64
CA CYS A 43 3.49 -7.64 3.55
C CYS A 43 3.78 -7.20 2.10
N LEU A 44 3.97 -5.90 1.89
CA LEU A 44 4.51 -5.35 0.65
C LEU A 44 6.05 -5.31 0.79
N ASP A 45 6.72 -6.30 0.22
CA ASP A 45 8.18 -6.42 0.21
C ASP A 45 8.77 -5.60 -0.93
N PHE A 46 9.30 -4.44 -0.60
CA PHE A 46 10.13 -3.60 -1.46
C PHE A 46 11.63 -3.94 -1.35
N GLU A 47 12.04 -4.62 -0.27
CA GLU A 47 13.43 -4.98 -0.04
C GLU A 47 13.78 -6.33 -0.71
N ALA A 48 14.69 -7.08 -0.09
CA ALA A 48 15.27 -8.31 -0.61
C ALA A 48 14.67 -9.57 0.03
N GLY A 49 13.34 -9.68 0.07
CA GLY A 49 12.68 -10.97 0.33
C GLY A 49 12.59 -11.37 1.80
N LEU A 50 12.39 -10.40 2.70
CA LEU A 50 11.98 -10.66 4.09
C LEU A 50 12.88 -11.65 4.87
N LEU A 51 14.20 -11.64 4.63
CA LEU A 51 15.16 -12.58 5.23
C LEU A 51 15.10 -12.65 6.77
N ALA A 52 14.73 -11.55 7.44
CA ALA A 52 14.62 -11.48 8.89
C ALA A 52 13.41 -12.24 9.47
N VAL A 53 12.47 -12.67 8.61
CA VAL A 53 11.19 -13.28 9.01
C VAL A 53 10.81 -14.48 8.14
N GLN A 54 11.77 -15.30 7.71
CA GLN A 54 11.52 -16.48 6.86
C GLN A 54 10.54 -17.50 7.47
N ASP A 55 10.42 -17.51 8.79
CA ASP A 55 9.49 -18.34 9.56
C ASP A 55 8.07 -17.74 9.67
N TRP A 56 7.87 -16.48 9.28
CA TRP A 56 6.57 -15.82 9.28
C TRP A 56 5.67 -16.39 8.19
N GLN A 57 4.46 -16.81 8.58
CA GLN A 57 3.52 -17.54 7.73
C GLN A 57 2.53 -16.63 6.98
N GLY A 58 2.73 -15.32 7.02
CA GLY A 58 1.85 -14.37 6.34
C GLY A 58 2.15 -14.23 4.86
N ASP A 59 1.19 -13.69 4.12
CA ASP A 59 1.32 -13.47 2.69
C ASP A 59 2.20 -12.25 2.39
N SER A 60 2.90 -12.28 1.25
CA SER A 60 3.69 -11.14 0.78
C SER A 60 3.58 -10.93 -0.74
N ILE A 61 3.78 -9.69 -1.16
CA ILE A 61 3.92 -9.30 -2.57
C ILE A 61 5.25 -8.57 -2.74
N SER A 62 6.03 -9.03 -3.71
CA SER A 62 7.29 -8.43 -4.10
C SER A 62 7.06 -7.24 -5.05
N ILE A 63 7.54 -6.06 -4.67
CA ILE A 63 7.43 -4.81 -5.45
C ILE A 63 8.84 -4.33 -5.78
N ARG A 64 9.12 -4.12 -7.08
CA ARG A 64 10.48 -3.78 -7.55
C ARG A 64 10.54 -2.51 -8.39
N THR A 65 9.39 -1.95 -8.77
CA THR A 65 9.30 -0.70 -9.56
C THR A 65 8.32 0.27 -8.92
N TRP A 66 8.51 1.58 -9.18
CA TRP A 66 7.56 2.60 -8.72
C TRP A 66 6.17 2.41 -9.34
N ASN A 67 6.09 1.99 -10.61
CA ASN A 67 4.81 1.73 -11.26
C ASN A 67 4.03 0.62 -10.55
N GLN A 68 4.68 -0.51 -10.21
CA GLN A 68 4.03 -1.56 -9.40
C GLN A 68 3.56 -1.03 -8.04
N ALA A 69 4.35 -0.18 -7.39
CA ALA A 69 3.96 0.44 -6.12
C ALA A 69 2.69 1.28 -6.26
N ARG A 70 2.58 2.07 -7.34
CA ARG A 70 1.36 2.85 -7.64
C ARG A 70 0.17 1.96 -7.97
N ASP A 71 0.37 0.92 -8.76
CA ASP A 71 -0.68 -0.01 -9.15
C ASP A 71 -1.29 -0.70 -7.91
N ILE A 72 -0.44 -1.26 -7.04
CA ILE A 72 -0.87 -1.91 -5.79
C ILE A 72 -1.54 -0.92 -4.84
N ALA A 73 -0.99 0.29 -4.67
CA ALA A 73 -1.62 1.32 -3.85
C ALA A 73 -3.00 1.73 -4.40
N CYS A 74 -3.17 1.77 -5.72
CA CYS A 74 -4.45 2.04 -6.37
C CYS A 74 -5.45 0.90 -6.13
N LEU A 75 -5.01 -0.36 -6.20
CA LEU A 75 -5.89 -1.51 -5.93
C LEU A 75 -6.32 -1.58 -4.46
N ILE A 76 -5.42 -1.31 -3.51
CA ILE A 76 -5.71 -1.31 -2.07
C ILE A 76 -6.59 -0.12 -1.68
N GLY A 77 -6.27 1.08 -2.19
CA GLY A 77 -6.93 2.32 -1.81
C GLY A 77 -8.20 2.65 -2.59
N GLY A 78 -8.42 1.97 -3.72
CA GLY A 78 -9.47 2.32 -4.67
C GLY A 78 -9.15 3.56 -5.51
N PRO A 79 -10.03 3.90 -6.47
CA PRO A 79 -9.88 5.08 -7.30
C PRO A 79 -10.19 6.36 -6.51
N ASN A 80 -9.48 7.44 -6.81
CA ASN A 80 -9.80 8.78 -6.33
C ASN A 80 -10.72 9.49 -7.36
N PRO A 81 -12.01 9.72 -7.04
CA PRO A 81 -12.98 10.29 -7.97
C PRO A 81 -12.71 11.77 -8.30
N ALA A 82 -11.84 12.45 -7.55
CA ALA A 82 -11.49 13.85 -7.80
C ALA A 82 -10.41 14.02 -8.88
N LEU A 83 -9.77 12.92 -9.33
CA LEU A 83 -8.70 12.97 -10.31
C LEU A 83 -9.20 12.91 -11.75
N LYS A 84 -8.46 13.55 -12.65
CA LYS A 84 -8.70 13.44 -14.09
C LYS A 84 -8.48 12.01 -14.54
N SER A 85 -9.19 11.61 -15.60
CA SER A 85 -9.24 10.22 -16.06
C SER A 85 -7.88 9.62 -16.46
N ASP A 86 -6.92 10.45 -16.86
CA ASP A 86 -5.56 10.09 -17.28
C ASP A 86 -4.53 10.12 -16.14
N SER A 87 -4.92 10.58 -14.95
CA SER A 87 -4.02 10.69 -13.81
C SER A 87 -3.81 9.34 -13.11
N ALA A 88 -2.66 9.16 -12.46
CA ALA A 88 -2.47 8.05 -11.53
C ALA A 88 -3.56 8.07 -10.44
N TYR A 89 -4.03 6.90 -10.02
CA TYR A 89 -5.13 6.72 -9.05
C TYR A 89 -6.53 7.16 -9.55
N SER A 90 -6.70 7.51 -10.82
CA SER A 90 -8.03 7.78 -11.39
C SER A 90 -8.89 6.51 -11.49
N GLN A 91 -10.18 6.68 -11.81
CA GLN A 91 -11.07 5.57 -12.12
C GLN A 91 -10.53 4.68 -13.26
N ARG A 92 -10.02 5.28 -14.35
CA ARG A 92 -9.44 4.50 -15.46
C ARG A 92 -8.17 3.78 -15.04
N HIS A 93 -7.34 4.40 -14.19
CA HIS A 93 -6.16 3.73 -13.64
C HIS A 93 -6.58 2.48 -12.85
N TYR A 94 -7.56 2.61 -11.95
CA TYR A 94 -8.08 1.51 -11.16
C TYR A 94 -8.64 0.37 -12.03
N GLU A 95 -9.44 0.67 -13.04
CA GLU A 95 -9.97 -0.32 -13.99
C GLU A 95 -8.85 -1.02 -14.76
N HIS A 96 -7.87 -0.25 -15.25
CA HIS A 96 -6.71 -0.79 -15.95
C HIS A 96 -5.91 -1.75 -15.06
N VAL A 97 -5.58 -1.36 -13.84
CA VAL A 97 -4.81 -2.23 -12.93
C VAL A 97 -5.63 -3.41 -12.42
N SER A 98 -6.94 -3.26 -12.24
CA SER A 98 -7.84 -4.36 -11.88
C SER A 98 -7.90 -5.42 -12.99
N SER A 99 -7.88 -4.99 -14.25
CA SER A 99 -7.79 -5.90 -15.40
C SER A 99 -6.41 -6.54 -15.53
N LYS A 100 -5.34 -5.76 -15.37
CA LYS A 100 -3.94 -6.22 -15.44
C LYS A 100 -3.62 -7.27 -14.37
N TYR A 101 -4.13 -7.07 -13.15
CA TYR A 101 -3.94 -7.97 -12.00
C TYR A 101 -5.26 -8.65 -11.64
N ASN A 102 -5.85 -9.36 -12.61
CA ASN A 102 -7.16 -9.97 -12.45
C ASN A 102 -7.23 -10.85 -11.18
N GLY A 103 -8.25 -10.61 -10.35
CA GLY A 103 -8.46 -11.32 -9.08
C GLY A 103 -7.61 -10.84 -7.89
N LEU A 104 -6.58 -10.02 -8.09
CA LEU A 104 -5.73 -9.53 -7.00
C LEU A 104 -6.46 -8.53 -6.09
N SER A 105 -7.36 -7.71 -6.65
CA SER A 105 -8.15 -6.76 -5.87
C SER A 105 -9.04 -7.45 -4.82
N SER A 106 -9.66 -8.57 -5.18
CA SER A 106 -10.49 -9.36 -4.26
C SER A 106 -9.68 -9.99 -3.13
N GLU A 107 -8.44 -10.40 -3.39
CA GLU A 107 -7.55 -10.97 -2.36
C GLU A 107 -7.26 -9.96 -1.25
N PHE A 108 -7.21 -8.66 -1.54
CA PHE A 108 -6.92 -7.64 -0.51
C PHE A 108 -7.95 -7.58 0.60
N SER A 109 -9.20 -7.99 0.33
CA SER A 109 -10.30 -7.96 1.30
C SER A 109 -10.10 -8.87 2.52
N LYS A 110 -9.23 -9.89 2.42
CA LYS A 110 -8.94 -10.82 3.51
C LYS A 110 -7.93 -10.28 4.52
N TYR A 111 -7.24 -9.18 4.20
CA TYR A 111 -6.23 -8.58 5.08
C TYR A 111 -6.79 -7.39 5.84
N ARG A 112 -6.47 -7.34 7.14
CA ARG A 112 -6.80 -6.22 8.03
C ARG A 112 -5.63 -5.25 8.20
N CYS A 113 -4.40 -5.73 7.94
CA CYS A 113 -3.18 -4.94 8.02
C CYS A 113 -2.39 -5.02 6.71
N ILE A 114 -1.86 -3.87 6.29
CA ILE A 114 -0.85 -3.78 5.23
C ILE A 114 0.45 -3.35 5.88
N PHE A 115 1.45 -4.22 5.84
CA PHE A 115 2.80 -3.92 6.32
C PHE A 115 3.69 -3.57 5.13
N ILE A 116 4.43 -2.46 5.20
CA ILE A 116 5.26 -1.98 4.09
C ILE A 116 6.72 -2.11 4.50
N ASP A 117 7.47 -3.02 3.85
CA ASP A 117 8.90 -3.23 4.12
C ASP A 117 9.74 -3.02 2.84
N SER A 118 10.35 -1.86 2.60
CA SER A 118 10.39 -0.67 3.45
C SER A 118 10.05 0.60 2.70
N ILE A 119 9.57 1.59 3.46
CA ILE A 119 9.33 2.94 2.94
C ILE A 119 10.60 3.57 2.36
N THR A 120 11.79 3.24 2.88
CA THR A 120 13.08 3.72 2.38
C THR A 120 13.29 3.31 0.92
N VAL A 121 13.03 2.04 0.58
CA VAL A 121 13.17 1.56 -0.81
C VAL A 121 12.05 2.11 -1.68
N ALA A 122 10.81 2.15 -1.19
CA ALA A 122 9.69 2.76 -1.92
C ALA A 122 9.97 4.22 -2.29
N SER A 123 10.49 5.02 -1.35
CA SER A 123 10.89 6.41 -1.59
C SER A 123 12.02 6.54 -2.62
N ARG A 124 12.99 5.62 -2.60
CA ARG A 124 14.07 5.60 -3.61
C ARG A 124 13.52 5.29 -5.01
N LEU A 125 12.62 4.32 -5.13
CA LEU A 125 11.95 4.00 -6.41
C LEU A 125 11.16 5.20 -6.92
N CYS A 126 10.41 5.88 -6.04
CA CYS A 126 9.69 7.10 -6.37
C CYS A 126 10.62 8.19 -6.93
N LEU A 127 11.71 8.48 -6.22
CA LEU A 127 12.65 9.53 -6.62
C LEU A 127 13.33 9.20 -7.96
N LEU A 128 13.76 7.96 -8.16
CA LEU A 128 14.37 7.52 -9.42
C LEU A 128 13.37 7.64 -10.58
N TRP A 129 12.12 7.23 -10.36
CA TRP A 129 11.06 7.40 -11.35
C TRP A 129 10.80 8.87 -11.67
N ALA A 130 10.71 9.73 -10.64
CA ALA A 130 10.45 11.15 -10.79
C ALA A 130 11.53 11.83 -11.64
N LYS A 131 12.81 11.49 -11.42
CA LYS A 131 13.94 12.00 -12.21
C LYS A 131 13.94 11.61 -13.69
N MET A 132 13.15 10.60 -14.08
CA MET A 132 13.02 10.15 -15.47
C MET A 132 11.82 10.79 -16.17
N GLN A 133 11.02 11.61 -15.49
CA GLN A 133 9.88 12.25 -16.12
C GLN A 133 10.33 13.40 -17.04
N PRO A 134 9.60 13.67 -18.14
CA PRO A 134 9.97 14.73 -19.08
C PRO A 134 10.12 16.12 -18.46
N GLU A 135 9.41 16.38 -17.36
CA GLU A 135 9.38 17.66 -16.66
C GLU A 135 10.39 17.76 -15.50
N ALA A 136 11.28 16.76 -15.34
CA ALA A 136 12.23 16.66 -14.23
C ALA A 136 13.40 17.66 -14.28
#